data_AF-A0A069PNG7-F1
#
_entry.id   AF-A0A069PNG7-F1
#
_cell.length_a   1.000
_cell.length_b   1.000
_cell.length_c   1.000
_cell.angle_alpha   90.00
_cell.angle_beta   90.00
_cell.angle_gamma   90.00
#
_symmetry.space_group_name_H-M   'P 1'
#
loop_
_entity.id
_entity.type
_entity.pdbx_description
1 polymer ?
#
loop_
_entity_poly.entity_id
_entity_poly.type
_entity_poly.pdbx_seq_one_letter_code
_entity_poly.pdbx_strand_id
1 'polypeptide(L)'
;MIDITRRHDMPTRHAQASALAKTRVERWYADLMGDRRLACEYDGGRWRIALDGRCLADDDSFECAIHAAYAMARALSALNRTHAT
;
A
#
# COMPACT_ATOMS: atom_id res chain seq x y z
N MET A 1 3.89 -8.20 -46.51
CA MET A 1 4.78 -7.25 -45.80
C MET A 1 4.29 -7.21 -44.36
N ILE A 2 5.00 -7.86 -43.44
CA ILE A 2 4.59 -7.95 -42.03
C ILE A 2 5.33 -6.85 -41.27
N ASP A 3 4.59 -5.86 -40.78
CA ASP A 3 5.11 -4.84 -39.86
C ASP A 3 5.39 -5.49 -38.50
N ILE A 4 6.66 -5.80 -38.26
CA ILE A 4 7.16 -6.25 -36.96
C ILE A 4 7.78 -5.04 -36.29
N THR A 5 6.98 -4.25 -35.58
CA THR A 5 7.54 -3.35 -34.56
C THR A 5 6.65 -3.35 -33.33
N ARG A 6 6.51 -4.54 -32.73
CA ARG A 6 6.14 -4.64 -31.31
C ARG A 6 7.32 -4.07 -30.52
N ARG A 7 7.36 -2.74 -30.35
CA ARG A 7 8.26 -2.09 -29.39
C ARG A 7 7.87 -2.59 -28.01
N HIS A 8 8.59 -3.58 -27.54
CA HIS A 8 8.53 -4.01 -26.15
C HIS A 8 9.22 -2.92 -25.36
N ASP A 9 8.46 -1.89 -24.97
CA ASP A 9 8.93 -0.89 -24.01
C ASP A 9 9.28 -1.65 -22.72
N MET A 10 10.57 -1.84 -22.47
CA MET A 10 11.00 -2.38 -21.18
C MET A 10 10.68 -1.33 -20.12
N PRO A 11 9.82 -1.66 -19.13
CA PRO A 11 9.50 -0.71 -18.08
C PRO A 11 10.79 -0.34 -17.34
N THR A 12 11.02 0.96 -17.18
CA THR A 12 12.18 1.48 -16.45
C THR A 12 12.19 0.92 -15.02
N ARG A 13 13.37 0.80 -14.40
CA ARG A 13 13.50 0.31 -13.01
C ARG A 13 12.56 1.01 -12.03
N HIS A 14 12.32 2.31 -12.23
CA HIS A 14 11.40 3.09 -11.41
C HIS A 14 9.94 2.65 -11.61
N ALA A 15 9.51 2.45 -12.86
CA ALA A 15 8.18 1.93 -13.17
C ALA A 15 7.98 0.51 -12.60
N GLN A 16 9.01 -0.34 -12.68
CA GLN A 16 9.00 -1.68 -12.08
C GLN A 16 8.91 -1.64 -10.56
N ALA A 17 9.69 -0.79 -9.89
CA ALA A 17 9.66 -0.63 -8.44
C ALA A 17 8.31 -0.09 -7.94
N SER A 18 7.73 0.88 -8.66
CA SER A 18 6.40 1.41 -8.40
C SER A 18 5.32 0.34 -8.57
N ALA A 19 5.37 -0.44 -9.66
CA ALA A 19 4.43 -1.54 -9.89
C ALA A 19 4.52 -2.59 -8.77
N LEU A 20 5.74 -3.01 -8.39
CA LEU A 20 5.94 -3.95 -7.29
C LEU A 20 5.47 -3.39 -5.95
N ALA A 21 5.66 -2.10 -5.69
CA ALA A 21 5.16 -1.44 -4.48
C ALA A 21 3.62 -1.45 -4.46
N LYS A 22 2.97 -1.14 -5.58
CA LYS A 22 1.50 -1.23 -5.73
C LYS A 22 0.99 -2.64 -5.46
N THR A 23 1.59 -3.67 -6.07
CA THR A 23 1.19 -5.06 -5.83
C THR A 23 1.35 -5.50 -4.37
N ARG A 24 2.36 -4.98 -3.66
CA ARG A 24 2.55 -5.28 -2.23
C ARG A 24 1.50 -4.61 -1.35
N VAL A 25 1.12 -3.37 -1.66
CA VAL A 25 0.06 -2.63 -0.96
C VAL A 25 -1.29 -3.32 -1.18
N GLU A 26 -1.61 -3.70 -2.42
CA GLU A 26 -2.86 -4.41 -2.76
C GLU A 26 -2.98 -5.74 -2.02
N ARG A 27 -1.90 -6.54 -1.99
CA ARG A 27 -1.90 -7.81 -1.25
C ARG A 27 -2.09 -7.58 0.25
N TRP A 28 -1.32 -6.66 0.83
CA TRP A 28 -1.43 -6.31 2.24
C TRP A 28 -2.84 -5.83 2.62
N TYR A 29 -3.44 -5.02 1.76
CA TYR A 29 -4.82 -4.57 1.90
C TYR A 29 -5.80 -5.75 1.87
N ALA A 30 -5.73 -6.59 0.84
CA ALA A 30 -6.64 -7.73 0.67
C ALA A 30 -6.55 -8.72 1.84
N ASP A 31 -5.33 -9.05 2.28
CA ASP A 31 -5.10 -9.97 3.39
C ASP A 31 -5.74 -9.43 4.69
N LEU A 32 -5.46 -8.17 5.05
CA LEU A 32 -5.95 -7.60 6.31
C LEU A 32 -7.44 -7.25 6.28
N MET A 33 -8.00 -6.93 5.12
CA MET A 33 -9.45 -6.83 4.95
C MET A 33 -10.12 -8.20 5.14
N GLY A 34 -9.52 -9.27 4.59
CA GLY A 34 -9.98 -10.64 4.81
C GLY A 34 -9.99 -11.04 6.27
N ASP A 35 -8.94 -10.65 7.01
CA ASP A 35 -8.80 -10.91 8.44
C ASP A 35 -9.63 -9.95 9.33
N ARG A 36 -10.34 -8.96 8.76
CA ARG A 36 -11.06 -7.90 9.48
C ARG A 36 -10.19 -7.08 10.43
N ARG A 37 -8.91 -6.97 10.12
CA ARG A 37 -7.92 -6.22 10.90
C ARG A 37 -7.74 -4.80 10.39
N LEU A 38 -8.04 -4.57 9.12
CA LEU A 38 -8.01 -3.25 8.52
C LEU A 38 -9.42 -2.66 8.47
N ALA A 39 -9.56 -1.43 8.95
CA ALA A 39 -10.75 -0.61 8.79
C ALA A 39 -10.43 0.60 7.91
N CYS A 40 -11.29 0.87 6.95
CA CYS A 40 -11.22 2.02 6.05
C CYS A 40 -12.52 2.80 6.18
N GLU A 41 -12.44 3.99 6.77
CA GLU A 41 -13.62 4.82 7.04
C GLU A 41 -13.46 6.16 6.32
N TYR A 42 -14.56 6.64 5.73
CA TYR A 42 -14.61 7.99 5.16
C TYR A 42 -15.47 8.87 6.04
N ASP A 43 -14.85 9.87 6.67
CA ASP A 43 -15.50 10.80 7.60
C ASP A 43 -15.01 12.22 7.36
N GLY A 44 -15.94 13.18 7.33
CA GLY A 44 -15.60 14.61 7.23
C GLY A 44 -14.76 14.99 6.02
N GLY A 45 -14.86 14.24 4.91
CA GLY A 45 -14.07 14.48 3.71
C GLY A 45 -12.72 13.76 3.68
N ARG A 46 -12.42 12.93 4.68
CA ARG A 46 -11.11 12.28 4.84
C ARG A 46 -11.24 10.77 5.02
N TRP A 47 -10.29 10.04 4.43
CA TRP A 47 -10.11 8.61 4.59
C TRP A 47 -9.22 8.32 5.80
N ARG A 48 -9.78 7.62 6.78
CA ARG A 48 -9.06 7.07 7.93
C ARG A 48 -8.81 5.58 7.73
N ILE A 49 -7.55 5.19 7.83
CA ILE A 49 -7.12 3.81 7.74
C ILE A 49 -6.60 3.36 9.10
N ALA A 50 -7.29 2.40 9.71
CA ALA A 50 -6.92 1.84 11.00
C ALA A 50 -6.55 0.37 10.89
N LEU A 51 -5.50 -0.04 11.62
CA LEU A 51 -5.06 -1.43 11.75
C LEU A 51 -5.22 -1.88 13.20
N ASP A 52 -5.96 -2.96 13.43
CA ASP A 52 -6.27 -3.50 14.76
C ASP A 52 -6.81 -2.41 15.72
N GLY A 53 -7.67 -1.52 15.19
CA GLY A 53 -8.25 -0.39 15.94
C GLY A 53 -7.34 0.84 16.10
N ARG A 54 -6.08 0.78 15.67
CA ARG A 54 -5.14 1.90 15.71
C ARG A 54 -5.16 2.66 14.37
N CYS A 55 -5.55 3.93 14.39
CA CYS A 55 -5.42 4.80 13.22
C CYS A 55 -3.95 4.93 12.82
N LEU A 56 -3.65 4.58 11.56
CA LEU A 56 -2.32 4.72 10.98
C LEU A 56 -2.25 5.94 10.08
N ALA A 57 -3.24 6.18 9.23
CA ALA A 57 -3.23 7.30 8.29
C ALA A 57 -4.59 7.98 8.18
N ASP A 58 -4.55 9.28 7.87
CA ASP A 58 -5.70 10.12 7.61
C ASP A 58 -5.37 11.09 6.45
N ASP A 59 -6.04 10.95 5.32
CA ASP A 59 -5.78 11.72 4.09
C ASP A 59 -7.07 11.99 3.30
N ASP A 60 -7.11 12.99 2.43
CA ASP A 60 -8.30 13.26 1.60
C ASP A 60 -8.44 12.26 0.44
N SER A 61 -7.35 11.58 0.07
CA SER A 61 -7.29 10.56 -0.97
C SER A 61 -7.12 9.15 -0.36
N PHE A 62 -7.98 8.22 -0.78
CA PHE A 62 -7.91 6.83 -0.34
C PHE A 62 -6.56 6.18 -0.71
N GLU A 63 -6.07 6.43 -1.93
CA GLU A 63 -4.78 5.89 -2.37
C GLU A 63 -3.62 6.43 -1.52
N CYS A 64 -3.64 7.73 -1.18
CA CYS A 64 -2.60 8.29 -0.33
C CYS A 64 -2.68 7.73 1.10
N ALA A 65 -3.89 7.64 1.65
CA ALA A 65 -4.13 7.07 2.98
C ALA A 65 -3.65 5.62 3.08
N ILE A 66 -3.97 4.76 2.09
CA ILE A 66 -3.59 3.34 2.13
C ILE A 66 -2.08 3.14 1.98
N HIS A 67 -1.43 3.92 1.12
CA HIS A 67 0.02 3.88 0.95
C HIS A 67 0.75 4.37 2.22
N ALA A 68 0.26 5.44 2.84
CA ALA A 68 0.79 5.96 4.09
C ALA A 68 0.62 4.96 5.25
N ALA A 69 -0.56 4.35 5.38
CA ALA A 69 -0.84 3.33 6.38
C ALA A 69 0.06 2.10 6.21
N TYR A 70 0.26 1.63 4.97
CA TYR A 70 1.18 0.53 4.67
C TYR A 70 2.62 0.85 5.09
N ALA A 71 3.11 2.05 4.77
CA ALA A 71 4.45 2.49 5.16
C ALA A 71 4.61 2.52 6.69
N MET A 72 3.62 3.06 7.41
CA MET A 72 3.62 3.12 8.88
C MET A 72 3.52 1.73 9.52
N ALA A 73 2.66 0.84 9.01
CA ALA A 73 2.56 -0.54 9.49
C ALA A 73 3.91 -1.27 9.39
N ARG A 74 4.62 -1.08 8.27
CA ARG A 74 5.97 -1.64 8.09
C ARG A 74 7.01 -1.04 9.01
N ALA A 75 6.98 0.27 9.23
CA ALA A 75 7.89 0.95 10.15
C ALA A 75 7.68 0.46 11.60
N LEU A 76 6.43 0.39 12.06
CA LEU A 76 6.08 -0.14 13.38
C LEU A 76 6.53 -1.60 13.54
N SER A 77 6.31 -2.42 12.52
CA SER A 77 6.77 -3.82 12.51
C SER A 77 8.30 -3.95 12.54
N ALA A 78 9.03 -3.00 11.96
CA ALA A 78 10.49 -2.97 12.04
C ALA A 78 10.98 -2.57 13.43
N LEU A 79 10.39 -1.53 14.02
CA LEU A 79 10.72 -1.05 15.36
C LEU A 79 10.42 -2.09 16.45
N ASN A 80 9.30 -2.78 16.34
CA ASN A 80 8.94 -3.83 17.31
C ASN A 80 9.93 -5.01 17.27
N ARG A 81 10.49 -5.32 16.09
CA ARG A 81 11.52 -6.36 15.96
C ARG A 81 12.84 -5.96 16.60
N THR A 82 13.22 -4.68 16.53
CA THR A 82 14.46 -4.19 17.15
C THR A 82 14.40 -4.13 18.67
N HIS A 83 13.21 -4.01 19.25
CA HIS A 83 13.03 -3.97 20.72
C HIS A 83 12.84 -5.36 21.35
N ALA A 84 12.74 -6.42 20.55
CA ALA A 84 12.58 -7.80 21.01
C ALA A 84 13.90 -8.59 21.11
N THR A 85 15.04 -7.91 20.91
CA THR A 85 16.42 -8.40 21.06
C THR A 85 17.07 -7.78 22.29
#